data_AF-A0ABD3Q6R2-F1
#
_entry.id   AF-A0ABD3Q6R2-F1
#
_cell.length_a   1.000
_cell.length_b   1.000
_cell.length_c   1.000
_cell.angle_alpha   90.00
_cell.angle_beta   90.00
_cell.angle_gamma   90.00
#
_symmetry.space_group_name_H-M   'P 1'
#
loop_
_entity.id
_entity.type
_entity.pdbx_description
1 polymer ?
#
loop_
_entity_poly.entity_id
_entity_poly.type
_entity_poly.pdbx_seq_one_letter_code
_entity_poly.pdbx_strand_id
1 'polypeptide(L)'
;MTKMISPVTSCQTTCSTSISKDSRRRDASGSTKQVSFSEYSRLHVYGEDPLYRRCKFYSSSEYEAFRTRAASDAYKLRQLLAACPLQNAETIRLLIAHGAVKREDFLGIEHLISRSVFERVTKERRSHSALLLKRQEELQEKNELDACSLAEVLVPRSAKSAARARVRAAMAA
;
A
#
# COMPACT_ATOMS: atom_id res chain seq x y z
N MET A 1 37.35 33.24 25.90
CA MET A 1 35.90 32.99 26.07
C MET A 1 35.61 31.59 25.57
N THR A 2 35.61 30.60 26.47
CA THR A 2 35.60 29.18 26.14
C THR A 2 34.21 28.62 26.49
N LYS A 3 33.43 28.21 25.49
CA LYS A 3 32.09 27.63 25.69
C LYS A 3 32.23 26.20 26.21
N MET A 4 31.67 25.94 27.40
CA MET A 4 31.50 24.60 27.95
C MET A 4 30.34 23.90 27.24
N ILE A 5 30.60 22.73 26.68
CA ILE A 5 29.59 21.82 26.12
C ILE A 5 29.19 20.86 27.24
N SER A 6 27.93 20.93 27.67
CA SER A 6 27.34 20.03 28.65
C SER A 6 27.06 18.65 28.04
N PRO A 7 27.27 17.55 28.79
CA PRO A 7 27.07 16.19 28.29
C PRO A 7 25.58 15.87 28.12
N VAL A 8 25.28 15.15 27.04
CA VAL A 8 23.95 14.60 26.72
C VAL A 8 23.64 13.46 27.68
N THR A 9 22.63 13.65 28.53
CA THR A 9 22.12 12.64 29.46
C THR A 9 21.35 11.57 28.67
N SER A 10 21.92 10.37 28.57
CA SER A 10 21.27 9.20 28.02
C SER A 10 20.30 8.63 29.07
N CYS A 11 19.01 8.91 28.93
CA CYS A 11 17.96 8.28 29.73
C CYS A 11 17.69 6.87 29.19
N GLN A 12 18.23 5.85 29.85
CA GLN A 12 17.84 4.46 29.63
C GLN A 12 16.53 4.20 30.39
N THR A 13 15.40 4.35 29.70
CA THR A 13 14.09 3.98 30.23
C THR A 13 13.86 2.49 30.00
N THR A 14 14.06 1.67 31.03
CA THR A 14 13.64 0.27 31.03
C THR A 14 12.14 0.19 31.30
N CYS A 15 11.33 0.12 30.24
CA CYS A 15 9.89 -0.10 30.34
C CYS A 15 9.60 -1.61 30.52
N SER A 16 9.45 -2.03 31.77
CA SER A 16 8.95 -3.36 32.15
C SER A 16 7.42 -3.38 32.02
N THR A 17 6.88 -3.57 30.83
CA THR A 17 5.42 -3.64 30.64
C THR A 17 4.92 -5.06 30.90
N SER A 18 4.38 -5.30 32.09
CA SER A 18 3.62 -6.52 32.40
C SER A 18 2.31 -6.53 31.60
N ILE A 19 2.25 -7.33 30.53
CA ILE A 19 1.03 -7.54 29.75
C ILE A 19 0.07 -8.40 30.59
N SER A 20 -0.91 -7.75 31.21
CA SER A 20 -2.06 -8.43 31.83
C SER A 20 -2.83 -9.20 30.76
N LYS A 21 -2.84 -10.53 30.89
CA LYS A 21 -3.63 -11.45 30.07
C LYS A 21 -5.09 -11.39 30.50
N ASP A 22 -5.89 -10.53 29.88
CA ASP A 22 -7.34 -10.64 29.98
C ASP A 22 -7.86 -11.45 28.79
N SER A 23 -7.89 -12.78 28.97
CA SER A 23 -8.29 -13.75 27.97
C SER A 23 -9.79 -14.02 28.05
N ARG A 24 -10.60 -13.28 27.28
CA ARG A 24 -11.92 -13.75 26.84
C ARG A 24 -11.91 -13.95 25.33
N ARG A 25 -11.42 -15.12 24.90
CA ARG A 25 -11.45 -15.53 23.50
C ARG A 25 -12.70 -16.33 23.22
N ARG A 26 -13.38 -15.91 22.16
CA ARG A 26 -14.35 -16.67 21.38
C ARG A 26 -13.59 -17.81 20.69
N ASP A 27 -14.15 -19.00 20.75
CA ASP A 27 -13.66 -20.18 20.07
C ASP A 27 -13.85 -20.04 18.56
N ALA A 28 -12.76 -19.78 17.84
CA ALA A 28 -12.67 -19.95 16.40
C ALA A 28 -11.48 -20.89 16.13
N SER A 29 -11.80 -22.10 15.69
CA SER A 29 -10.90 -23.25 15.48
C SER A 29 -9.93 -23.10 14.29
N GLY A 30 -9.42 -21.89 14.04
CA GLY A 30 -8.31 -21.68 13.12
C GLY A 30 -6.98 -21.93 13.83
N SER A 31 -6.10 -22.75 13.26
CA SER A 31 -4.75 -22.94 13.78
C SER A 31 -4.04 -21.58 13.87
N THR A 32 -3.89 -21.07 15.10
CA THR A 32 -3.24 -19.78 15.31
C THR A 32 -1.75 -19.97 15.10
N LYS A 33 -1.22 -19.44 13.98
CA LYS A 33 0.22 -19.39 13.74
C LYS A 33 0.89 -18.67 14.90
N GLN A 34 1.74 -19.38 15.64
CA GLN A 34 2.52 -18.80 16.71
C GLN A 34 3.68 -18.01 16.10
N VAL A 35 3.68 -16.69 16.29
CA VAL A 35 4.76 -15.80 15.86
C VAL A 35 5.72 -15.65 17.04
N SER A 36 6.96 -16.11 16.90
CA SER A 36 8.05 -15.82 17.85
C SER A 36 8.86 -14.63 17.35
N PHE A 37 9.35 -13.82 18.28
CA PHE A 37 10.27 -12.71 17.98
C PHE A 37 11.67 -13.10 18.45
N SER A 38 12.70 -12.63 17.74
CA SER A 38 14.07 -12.80 18.18
C SER A 38 14.34 -11.98 19.46
N GLU A 39 15.27 -12.45 20.29
CA GLU A 39 15.66 -11.78 21.55
C GLU A 39 16.15 -10.34 21.33
N TYR A 40 16.68 -10.05 20.14
CA TYR A 40 17.18 -8.71 19.76
C TYR A 40 16.12 -7.82 19.11
N SER A 41 14.90 -8.31 18.90
CA SER A 41 13.82 -7.52 18.32
C SER A 41 13.35 -6.46 19.31
N ARG A 42 13.26 -5.20 18.86
CA ARG A 42 12.73 -4.09 19.67
C ARG A 42 11.41 -3.63 19.07
N LEU A 43 10.34 -3.72 19.85
CA LEU A 43 9.03 -3.15 19.48
C LEU A 43 9.00 -1.68 19.90
N HIS A 44 8.95 -0.78 18.94
CA HIS A 44 8.66 0.63 19.22
C HIS A 44 7.15 0.86 19.19
N VAL A 45 6.55 1.13 20.35
CA VAL A 45 5.14 1.48 20.47
C VAL A 45 5.06 3.01 20.56
N TYR A 46 4.53 3.64 19.52
CA TYR A 46 4.21 5.06 19.56
C TYR A 46 3.04 5.29 20.53
N GLY A 47 3.12 6.33 21.37
CA GLY A 47 2.01 6.71 22.23
C GLY A 47 0.77 7.08 21.42
N GLU A 48 -0.42 6.71 21.92
CA GLU A 48 -1.67 7.15 21.30
C GLU A 48 -1.78 8.68 21.40
N ASP A 49 -1.79 9.37 20.25
CA ASP A 49 -2.13 10.78 20.19
C ASP A 49 -3.66 10.95 20.31
N PRO A 50 -4.18 11.64 21.35
CA PRO A 50 -5.61 11.86 21.54
C PRO A 50 -6.28 12.61 20.38
N LEU A 51 -5.54 13.49 19.70
CA LEU A 51 -6.03 14.24 18.54
C LEU A 51 -6.11 13.32 17.32
N TYR A 52 -5.09 12.48 17.13
CA TYR A 52 -5.05 11.48 16.06
C TYR A 52 -6.26 10.52 16.11
N ARG A 53 -6.67 10.09 17.31
CA ARG A 53 -7.85 9.22 17.50
C ARG A 53 -9.16 9.87 17.07
N ARG A 54 -9.27 11.19 17.22
CA ARG A 54 -10.47 11.97 16.82
C ARG A 54 -10.46 12.31 15.33
N CYS A 55 -9.28 12.47 14.73
CA CYS A 55 -9.13 13.00 13.37
C CYS A 55 -8.95 11.93 12.28
N LYS A 56 -8.75 10.65 12.60
CA LYS A 56 -8.21 9.70 11.62
C LYS A 56 -8.89 8.35 11.44
N PHE A 57 -10.21 8.29 11.59
CA PHE A 57 -10.91 7.09 11.16
C PHE A 57 -12.17 7.48 10.41
N TYR A 58 -12.06 7.54 9.09
CA TYR A 58 -13.22 7.19 8.28
C TYR A 58 -13.65 5.80 8.74
N SER A 59 -14.85 5.71 9.28
CA SER A 59 -15.50 4.44 9.58
C SER A 59 -15.59 3.60 8.31
N SER A 60 -15.69 2.27 8.47
CA SER A 60 -15.87 1.39 7.31
C SER A 60 -17.08 1.78 6.46
N SER A 61 -18.15 2.30 7.08
CA SER A 61 -19.34 2.79 6.38
C SER A 61 -19.09 4.09 5.62
N GLU A 62 -18.38 5.06 6.22
CA GLU A 62 -18.01 6.30 5.53
C GLU A 62 -17.07 6.01 4.35
N TYR A 63 -16.18 5.04 4.53
CA TYR A 63 -15.28 4.60 3.48
C TYR A 63 -16.04 3.97 2.29
N GLU A 64 -16.99 3.08 2.54
CA GLU A 64 -17.82 2.51 1.47
C GLU A 64 -18.75 3.55 0.82
N ALA A 65 -19.27 4.51 1.60
CA ALA A 65 -20.02 5.65 1.07
C ALA A 65 -19.16 6.53 0.15
N PHE A 66 -17.90 6.79 0.54
CA PHE A 66 -16.94 7.49 -0.31
C PHE A 66 -16.65 6.71 -1.58
N ARG A 67 -16.42 5.40 -1.49
CA ARG A 67 -16.12 4.54 -2.63
C ARG A 67 -17.26 4.52 -3.65
N THR A 68 -18.49 4.35 -3.17
CA THR A 68 -19.69 4.33 -4.03
C THR A 68 -19.90 5.68 -4.71
N ARG A 69 -19.70 6.79 -3.98
CA ARG A 69 -19.76 8.14 -4.56
C ARG A 69 -18.69 8.34 -5.64
N ALA A 70 -17.42 8.05 -5.33
CA ALA A 70 -16.32 8.18 -6.28
C ALA A 70 -16.52 7.33 -7.55
N ALA A 71 -17.12 6.14 -7.43
CA ALA A 71 -17.46 5.30 -8.57
C ALA A 71 -18.59 5.91 -9.44
N SER A 72 -19.60 6.50 -8.80
CA SER A 72 -20.67 7.24 -9.50
C SER A 72 -20.12 8.47 -10.22
N ASP A 73 -19.23 9.21 -9.56
CA ASP A 73 -18.56 10.39 -10.14
C ASP A 73 -17.68 10.00 -11.33
N ALA A 74 -16.94 8.89 -11.24
CA ALA A 74 -16.18 8.35 -12.37
C ALA A 74 -17.07 8.04 -13.57
N TYR A 75 -18.23 7.43 -13.32
CA TYR A 75 -19.19 7.09 -14.37
C TYR A 75 -19.80 8.34 -15.01
N LYS A 76 -20.20 9.32 -14.20
CA LYS A 76 -20.73 10.61 -14.65
C LYS A 76 -19.69 11.36 -15.49
N LEU A 77 -18.45 11.45 -15.01
CA LEU A 77 -17.35 12.08 -15.73
C LEU A 77 -17.12 11.41 -17.08
N ARG A 78 -17.16 10.06 -17.13
CA ARG A 78 -17.03 9.31 -18.38
C ARG A 78 -18.15 9.65 -19.36
N GLN A 79 -19.40 9.77 -18.91
CA GLN A 79 -20.51 10.16 -19.78
C GLN A 79 -20.34 11.59 -20.31
N LEU A 80 -19.94 12.54 -19.46
CA LEU A 80 -19.67 13.92 -19.87
C LEU A 80 -18.55 13.98 -20.91
N LEU A 81 -17.44 13.28 -20.68
CA LEU A 81 -16.33 13.22 -21.64
C LEU A 81 -16.74 12.56 -22.96
N ALA A 82 -17.61 11.55 -22.93
CA ALA A 82 -18.11 10.90 -24.14
C ALA A 82 -19.08 11.78 -24.95
N ALA A 83 -19.82 12.67 -24.28
CA ALA A 83 -20.72 13.63 -24.94
C ALA A 83 -19.96 14.84 -25.53
N CYS A 84 -18.73 15.09 -25.09
CA CYS A 84 -17.92 16.18 -25.62
C CYS A 84 -17.29 15.80 -26.97
N PRO A 85 -17.35 16.69 -27.98
CA PRO A 85 -16.75 16.45 -29.29
C PRO A 85 -15.22 16.40 -29.26
N LEU A 86 -14.61 17.04 -28.25
CA LEU A 86 -13.18 17.07 -28.02
C LEU A 86 -12.84 16.21 -26.80
N GLN A 87 -11.94 15.24 -26.96
CA GLN A 87 -11.45 14.39 -25.87
C GLN A 87 -10.02 14.77 -25.45
N ASN A 88 -9.80 16.08 -25.25
CA ASN A 88 -8.50 16.62 -24.85
C ASN A 88 -8.55 17.21 -23.43
N ALA A 89 -7.39 17.62 -22.91
CA ALA A 89 -7.28 18.21 -21.58
C ALA A 89 -8.09 19.50 -21.42
N GLU A 90 -8.32 20.24 -22.52
CA GLU A 90 -9.11 21.48 -22.50
C GLU A 90 -10.59 21.21 -22.18
N THR A 91 -11.14 20.09 -22.65
CA THR A 91 -12.51 19.67 -22.29
C THR A 91 -12.68 19.51 -20.78
N ILE A 92 -11.69 18.92 -20.10
CA ILE A 92 -11.73 18.78 -18.64
C ILE A 92 -11.70 20.15 -17.97
N ARG A 93 -10.85 21.08 -18.44
CA ARG A 93 -10.80 22.45 -17.91
C ARG A 93 -12.12 23.18 -18.10
N LEU A 94 -12.76 23.04 -19.25
CA LEU A 94 -14.07 23.61 -19.54
C LEU A 94 -15.16 23.04 -18.61
N LEU A 95 -15.18 21.71 -18.41
CA LEU A 95 -16.13 21.07 -17.49
C LEU A 95 -15.98 21.57 -16.05
N ILE A 96 -14.74 21.84 -15.60
CA ILE A 96 -14.47 22.44 -14.29
C ILE A 96 -14.92 23.90 -14.26
N ALA A 97 -14.60 24.69 -15.30
CA ALA A 97 -14.97 26.11 -15.37
C ALA A 97 -16.49 26.32 -15.37
N HIS A 98 -17.24 25.43 -16.00
CA HIS A 98 -18.71 25.44 -16.00
C HIS A 98 -19.32 24.80 -14.74
N GLY A 99 -18.51 24.31 -13.80
CA GLY A 99 -19.00 23.68 -12.57
C GLY A 99 -19.69 22.33 -12.78
N ALA A 100 -19.57 21.73 -13.97
CA ALA A 100 -20.15 20.42 -14.27
C ALA A 100 -19.43 19.29 -13.50
N VAL A 101 -18.14 19.49 -13.23
CA VAL A 101 -17.26 18.60 -12.46
C VAL A 101 -16.44 19.43 -11.48
N LYS A 102 -16.25 18.95 -10.25
CA LYS A 102 -15.43 19.63 -9.25
C LYS A 102 -14.05 18.97 -9.12
N ARG A 103 -13.08 19.69 -8.53
CA ARG A 103 -11.73 19.12 -8.31
C ARG A 103 -11.76 17.93 -7.35
N GLU A 104 -12.66 17.97 -6.38
CA GLU A 104 -12.82 16.92 -5.38
C GLU A 104 -13.28 15.59 -6.00
N ASP A 105 -14.05 15.65 -7.09
CA ASP A 105 -14.50 14.47 -7.84
C ASP A 105 -13.28 13.71 -8.40
N PHE A 106 -12.27 14.43 -8.92
CA PHE A 106 -11.03 13.83 -9.41
C PHE A 106 -10.20 13.20 -8.30
N LEU A 107 -10.12 13.82 -7.12
CA LEU A 107 -9.42 13.23 -5.97
C LEU A 107 -10.08 11.92 -5.54
N GLY A 108 -11.41 11.86 -5.56
CA GLY A 108 -12.17 10.63 -5.28
C GLY A 108 -11.81 9.50 -6.25
N ILE A 109 -11.81 9.81 -7.54
CA ILE A 109 -11.49 8.87 -8.61
C ILE A 109 -10.01 8.43 -8.53
N GLU A 110 -9.09 9.36 -8.28
CA GLU A 110 -7.66 9.06 -8.10
C GLU A 110 -7.45 8.08 -6.95
N HIS A 111 -8.14 8.29 -5.83
CA HIS A 111 -8.04 7.40 -4.68
C HIS A 111 -8.53 5.97 -5.01
N LEU A 112 -9.61 5.88 -5.79
CA LEU A 112 -10.17 4.60 -6.25
C LEU A 112 -9.20 3.86 -7.18
N ILE A 113 -8.57 4.58 -8.12
CA ILE A 113 -7.56 4.01 -9.04
C ILE A 113 -6.32 3.59 -8.25
N SER A 114 -5.77 4.47 -7.43
CA SER A 114 -4.54 4.23 -6.64
C SER A 114 -4.66 3.00 -5.77
N ARG A 115 -5.82 2.79 -5.14
CA ARG A 115 -6.09 1.59 -4.35
C ARG A 115 -6.07 0.32 -5.19
N SER A 116 -6.77 0.31 -6.33
CA SER A 116 -6.79 -0.87 -7.21
C SER A 116 -5.39 -1.24 -7.72
N VAL A 117 -4.57 -0.23 -8.03
CA VAL A 117 -3.18 -0.39 -8.43
C VAL A 117 -2.36 -0.94 -7.27
N PHE A 118 -2.50 -0.37 -6.07
CA PHE A 118 -1.82 -0.83 -4.86
C PHE A 118 -2.14 -2.28 -4.52
N GLU A 119 -3.42 -2.67 -4.56
CA GLU A 119 -3.87 -4.04 -4.30
C GLU A 119 -3.29 -5.01 -5.33
N ARG A 120 -3.31 -4.64 -6.62
CA ARG A 120 -2.70 -5.44 -7.69
C ARG A 120 -1.20 -5.62 -7.47
N VAL A 121 -0.47 -4.53 -7.23
CA VAL A 121 0.98 -4.56 -6.97
C VAL A 121 1.31 -5.41 -5.74
N THR A 122 0.52 -5.28 -4.68
CA THR A 122 0.71 -6.07 -3.45
C THR A 122 0.48 -7.56 -3.71
N LYS A 123 -0.58 -7.92 -4.45
CA LYS A 123 -0.87 -9.30 -4.85
C LYS A 123 0.26 -9.87 -5.71
N GLU A 124 0.75 -9.10 -6.67
CA GLU A 124 1.88 -9.47 -7.52
C GLU A 124 3.15 -9.72 -6.71
N ARG A 125 3.48 -8.83 -5.77
CA ARG A 125 4.63 -8.99 -4.86
C ARG A 125 4.52 -10.21 -3.95
N ARG A 126 3.33 -10.50 -3.42
CA ARG A 126 3.11 -11.71 -2.61
C ARG A 126 3.28 -12.98 -3.43
N SER A 127 2.66 -13.04 -4.61
CA SER A 127 2.83 -14.15 -5.55
C SER A 127 4.30 -14.34 -5.94
N HIS A 128 5.01 -13.23 -6.18
CA HIS A 128 6.43 -13.24 -6.48
C HIS A 128 7.27 -13.81 -5.33
N SER A 129 7.05 -13.31 -4.12
CA SER A 129 7.79 -13.74 -2.93
C SER A 129 7.52 -15.22 -2.62
N ALA A 130 6.27 -15.66 -2.74
CA ALA A 130 5.91 -17.07 -2.56
C ALA A 130 6.62 -17.99 -3.57
N LEU A 131 6.71 -17.55 -4.83
CA LEU A 131 7.41 -18.31 -5.87
C LEU A 131 8.91 -18.38 -5.59
N LEU A 132 9.54 -17.28 -5.16
CA LEU A 132 10.95 -17.26 -4.77
C LEU A 132 11.24 -18.16 -3.58
N LEU A 133 10.42 -18.09 -2.52
CA LEU A 133 10.59 -18.92 -1.34
C LEU A 133 10.49 -20.40 -1.70
N LYS A 134 9.48 -20.78 -2.50
CA LYS A 134 9.35 -22.14 -2.99
C LYS A 134 10.58 -22.60 -3.78
N ARG A 135 11.12 -21.75 -4.66
CA ARG A 135 12.32 -22.09 -5.43
C ARG A 135 13.55 -22.23 -4.52
N GLN A 136 13.66 -21.36 -3.53
CA GLN A 136 14.75 -21.42 -2.56
C GLN A 136 14.69 -22.71 -1.75
N GLU A 137 13.50 -23.14 -1.32
CA GLU A 137 13.29 -24.43 -0.64
C GLU A 137 13.74 -25.60 -1.55
N GLU A 138 13.32 -25.62 -2.82
CA GLU A 138 13.73 -26.66 -3.78
C GLU A 138 15.25 -26.73 -4.01
N LEU A 139 15.94 -25.58 -3.98
CA LEU A 139 17.40 -25.51 -4.14
C LEU A 139 18.13 -25.92 -2.85
N GLN A 140 17.56 -25.59 -1.69
CA GLN A 140 18.08 -26.03 -0.39
C GLN A 140 18.00 -27.56 -0.27
N GLU A 141 16.91 -28.18 -0.70
CA GLU A 141 16.78 -29.65 -0.73
C GLU A 141 17.85 -30.32 -1.60
N LYS A 142 18.33 -29.62 -2.64
CA LYS A 142 19.37 -30.10 -3.56
C LYS A 142 20.79 -29.75 -3.11
N ASN A 143 20.96 -28.99 -2.03
CA ASN A 143 22.24 -28.38 -1.63
C ASN A 143 22.89 -27.49 -2.72
N GLU A 144 22.09 -26.94 -3.64
CA GLU A 144 22.54 -26.11 -4.76
C GLU A 144 22.02 -24.67 -4.58
N LEU A 145 22.46 -23.99 -3.52
CA LEU A 145 22.15 -22.58 -3.31
C LEU A 145 22.99 -21.70 -4.24
N ASP A 146 22.61 -21.67 -5.52
CA ASP A 146 23.19 -20.76 -6.52
C ASP A 146 22.29 -19.53 -6.72
N ALA A 147 22.84 -18.35 -6.49
CA ALA A 147 22.14 -17.08 -6.65
C ALA A 147 21.74 -16.80 -8.10
N CYS A 148 22.51 -17.30 -9.08
CA CYS A 148 22.19 -17.13 -10.50
C CYS A 148 20.91 -17.89 -10.87
N SER A 149 20.72 -19.11 -10.36
CA SER A 149 19.51 -19.90 -10.58
C SER A 149 18.22 -19.25 -10.01
N LEU A 150 18.31 -18.50 -8.90
CA LEU A 150 17.19 -17.71 -8.36
C LEU A 150 16.89 -16.49 -9.24
N ALA A 151 17.91 -15.86 -9.81
CA ALA A 151 17.75 -14.71 -10.69
C ALA A 151 17.04 -15.07 -12.00
N GLU A 152 17.25 -16.27 -12.55
CA GLU A 152 16.57 -16.74 -13.77
C GLU A 152 15.05 -16.73 -13.64
N VAL A 153 14.54 -17.02 -12.44
CA VAL A 153 13.10 -17.02 -12.15
C VAL A 153 12.51 -15.59 -12.19
N LEU A 154 13.34 -14.57 -12.00
CA LEU A 154 12.95 -13.15 -12.01
C LEU A 154 12.89 -12.56 -13.43
N VAL A 155 13.74 -13.04 -14.33
CA VAL A 155 13.96 -12.46 -15.67
C VAL A 155 12.70 -12.43 -16.54
N PRO A 156 11.90 -13.52 -16.67
CA PRO A 156 10.72 -13.52 -17.54
C PRO A 156 9.68 -12.47 -17.14
N ARG A 157 9.60 -12.15 -15.85
CA ARG A 157 8.61 -11.22 -15.31
C ARG A 157 9.01 -9.76 -15.55
N SER A 158 10.29 -9.46 -15.37
CA SER A 158 10.88 -8.16 -15.74
C SER A 158 10.73 -7.89 -17.24
N ALA A 159 11.04 -8.87 -18.08
CA ALA A 159 10.93 -8.76 -19.53
C ALA A 159 9.50 -8.47 -20.00
N LYS A 160 8.48 -9.15 -19.43
CA LYS A 160 7.06 -8.89 -19.73
C LYS A 160 6.62 -7.48 -19.31
N SER A 161 7.07 -7.00 -18.16
CA SER A 161 6.77 -5.63 -17.70
C SER A 161 7.38 -4.59 -18.65
N ALA A 162 8.65 -4.75 -19.00
CA ALA A 162 9.36 -3.88 -19.93
C ALA A 162 8.70 -3.86 -21.32
N ALA A 163 8.31 -5.03 -21.85
CA ALA A 163 7.60 -5.12 -23.12
C ALA A 163 6.27 -4.34 -23.11
N ARG A 164 5.46 -4.50 -22.04
CA ARG A 164 4.20 -3.74 -21.88
C ARG A 164 4.44 -2.23 -21.75
N ALA A 165 5.52 -1.82 -21.07
CA ALA A 165 5.88 -0.42 -20.98
C ALA A 165 6.23 0.16 -22.36
N ARG A 166 7.01 -0.57 -23.17
CA ARG A 166 7.34 -0.17 -24.55
C ARG A 166 6.10 -0.03 -25.43
N VAL A 167 5.17 -1.00 -25.35
CA VAL A 167 3.90 -0.92 -26.10
C VAL A 167 3.09 0.31 -25.70
N ARG A 168 2.99 0.61 -24.40
CA ARG A 168 2.28 1.81 -23.93
C ARG A 168 2.93 3.11 -24.39
N ALA A 169 4.27 3.18 -24.36
CA ALA A 169 5.00 4.34 -24.86
C ALA A 169 4.80 4.54 -26.37
N ALA A 170 4.82 3.46 -27.14
CA ALA A 170 4.58 3.50 -28.58
C ALA A 170 3.15 3.95 -28.95
N MET A 171 2.15 3.60 -28.13
CA MET A 171 0.76 4.04 -28.33
C MET A 171 0.50 5.49 -27.92
N ALA A 172 1.43 6.11 -27.19
CA ALA A 172 1.30 7.48 -26.68
C ALA A 172 2.12 8.51 -27.48
N ALA A 173 2.96 8.04 -28.41
CA ALA A 173 3.74 8.86 -29.35
C ALA A 173 2.98 9.03 -30.66
#